data_AF-A0A0N4UNH9-F1
#
_entry.id   AF-A0A0N4UNH9-F1
#
_cell.length_a   1.000
_cell.length_b   1.000
_cell.length_c   1.000
_cell.angle_alpha   90.00
_cell.angle_beta   90.00
_cell.angle_gamma   90.00
#
_symmetry.space_group_name_H-M   'P 1'
#
loop_
_entity.id
_entity.type
_entity.pdbx_description
1 polymer ?
#
loop_
_entity_poly.entity_id
_entity_poly.type
_entity_poly.pdbx_seq_one_letter_code
_entity_poly.pdbx_strand_id
1 'polypeptide(L)'
;MGFRGRSNYAQMNRMNRGGPSRFLYGRIMKNRNFFRNRSFEFRKLPENVKCKEFEVSPDNILCFSGFQNVFTAQHDFQLEIDGRVYDNVNHFYQLAKTEALCGVTSLLMVEGSEGDGRGRAKDYNTLAKNILRINKISRSAAEEWRRGAGLEAMQRALLAKVEQCEELRQALLDSDQKLLVHCFGGDDFYASACNNKYLLDWARSMSTNKGIIKIPLEFPLTSEMVLSVPKFGLGRNVLGVIYMQLREMLRNGVLPFKGPTCKVSHLSHFKFSNGLGTIHYATIIIMN
;
A
#
# COMPACT_ATOMS: atom_id res chain seq x y z
N MET A 1 43.32 -43.12 29.81
CA MET A 1 43.48 -41.70 30.20
C MET A 1 42.34 -40.89 29.59
N GLY A 2 41.72 -39.98 30.35
CA GLY A 2 40.86 -38.92 29.79
C GLY A 2 39.33 -39.09 29.95
N PHE A 3 38.83 -38.62 31.10
CA PHE A 3 37.48 -38.53 31.65
C PHE A 3 36.25 -38.19 30.77
N ARG A 4 35.11 -38.72 31.25
CA ARG A 4 33.69 -38.46 30.92
C ARG A 4 33.21 -37.07 31.33
N GLY A 5 32.13 -36.58 30.69
CA GLY A 5 31.27 -35.51 31.23
C GLY A 5 29.90 -35.44 30.54
N ARG A 6 28.89 -36.05 31.16
CA ARG A 6 27.45 -36.02 30.79
C ARG A 6 26.74 -35.01 31.69
N SER A 7 25.53 -34.61 31.28
CA SER A 7 24.36 -34.26 32.11
C SER A 7 23.96 -32.79 32.39
N ASN A 8 22.74 -32.49 31.90
CA ASN A 8 21.51 -32.16 32.66
C ASN A 8 21.03 -30.71 32.83
N TYR A 9 19.69 -30.64 32.93
CA TYR A 9 18.78 -29.62 33.48
C TYR A 9 18.29 -28.55 32.48
N ALA A 10 17.05 -28.57 31.97
CA ALA A 10 15.72 -28.57 32.61
C ALA A 10 15.42 -27.29 33.42
N GLN A 11 14.59 -26.40 32.86
CA GLN A 11 13.63 -25.54 33.57
C GLN A 11 12.74 -24.83 32.51
N MET A 12 11.50 -25.24 32.30
CA MET A 12 10.30 -24.92 33.08
C MET A 12 9.92 -23.43 33.12
N ASN A 13 8.71 -23.17 32.61
CA ASN A 13 7.73 -22.22 33.12
C ASN A 13 8.03 -20.72 33.04
N ARG A 14 7.25 -19.98 32.23
CA ARG A 14 6.13 -19.17 32.75
C ARG A 14 5.43 -18.40 31.63
N MET A 15 4.13 -18.58 31.58
CA MET A 15 3.15 -17.73 30.90
C MET A 15 3.41 -16.25 31.22
N ASN A 16 3.32 -15.37 30.22
CA ASN A 16 2.97 -13.99 30.47
C ASN A 16 1.69 -13.63 29.69
N ARG A 17 0.62 -13.51 30.47
CA ARG A 17 -0.71 -13.01 30.11
C ARG A 17 -0.64 -11.52 29.75
N GLY A 18 -1.50 -11.11 28.81
CA GLY A 18 -2.11 -9.77 28.80
C GLY A 18 -1.18 -8.57 28.64
N GLY A 19 -0.93 -8.18 27.39
CA GLY A 19 -0.49 -6.81 27.06
C GLY A 19 -1.34 -6.29 25.90
N PRO A 20 -1.91 -5.07 25.99
CA PRO A 20 -2.78 -4.55 24.94
C PRO A 20 -1.96 -4.37 23.66
N SER A 21 -2.50 -4.84 22.52
CA SER A 21 -1.99 -4.61 21.18
C SER A 21 -1.82 -3.11 20.91
N ARG A 22 -0.68 -2.55 21.33
CA ARG A 22 -0.23 -1.21 20.93
C ARG A 22 0.19 -1.29 19.48
N PHE A 23 -0.71 -0.85 18.61
CA PHE A 23 -0.45 -0.59 17.20
C PHE A 23 0.92 0.11 17.02
N LEU A 24 1.79 -0.53 16.25
CA LEU A 24 3.18 -0.15 15.96
C LEU A 24 3.28 1.04 14.97
N TYR A 25 2.33 1.96 14.95
CA TYR A 25 2.43 3.19 14.17
C TYR A 25 3.18 4.24 14.99
N GLY A 26 4.44 4.50 14.63
CA GLY A 26 5.24 5.57 15.21
C GLY A 26 6.51 5.13 15.95
N ARG A 27 6.71 3.82 16.19
CA ARG A 27 8.03 3.35 16.66
C ARG A 27 9.01 3.36 15.51
N ILE A 28 10.08 4.13 15.69
CA ILE A 28 11.31 4.07 14.89
C ILE A 28 11.68 2.58 14.78
N MET A 29 11.46 2.00 13.60
CA MET A 29 11.87 0.63 13.31
C MET A 29 13.39 0.57 13.55
N LYS A 30 13.85 -0.46 14.27
CA LYS A 30 15.29 -0.74 14.52
C LYS A 30 16.13 -0.89 13.23
N ASN A 31 15.51 -0.77 12.05
CA ASN A 31 16.11 -0.84 10.72
C ASN A 31 16.44 0.52 10.08
N ARG A 32 16.60 1.62 10.85
CA ARG A 32 17.10 2.91 10.27
C ARG A 32 18.37 2.73 9.43
N ASN A 33 19.28 1.88 9.88
CA ASN A 33 20.54 1.61 9.16
C ASN A 33 20.29 0.88 7.84
N PHE A 34 19.28 0.00 7.77
CA PHE A 34 18.94 -0.72 6.55
C PHE A 34 18.50 0.23 5.43
N PHE A 35 17.60 1.18 5.74
CA PHE A 35 17.12 2.13 4.73
C PHE A 35 18.17 3.17 4.34
N ARG A 36 19.01 3.60 5.29
CA ARG A 36 20.12 4.52 5.00
C ARG A 36 21.14 3.90 4.04
N ASN A 37 21.44 2.61 4.19
CA ASN A 37 22.51 1.94 3.44
C ASN A 37 22.03 1.27 2.15
N ARG A 38 20.71 1.19 1.91
CA ARG A 38 20.19 0.63 0.66
C ARG A 38 20.50 1.61 -0.48
N SER A 39 21.26 1.16 -1.48
CA SER A 39 21.41 1.91 -2.73
C SER A 39 20.05 1.94 -3.44
N PHE A 40 19.67 3.13 -3.89
CA PHE A 40 18.52 3.31 -4.76
C PHE A 40 19.08 3.72 -6.10
N GLU A 41 18.84 2.91 -7.12
CA GLU A 41 19.19 3.27 -8.48
C GLU A 41 18.40 4.53 -8.88
N PHE A 42 19.08 5.65 -9.05
CA PHE A 42 18.46 6.89 -9.52
C PHE A 42 18.87 7.12 -10.96
N ARG A 43 17.88 7.38 -11.83
CA ARG A 43 18.12 7.79 -13.21
C ARG A 43 17.69 9.25 -13.36
N LYS A 44 18.46 10.05 -14.08
CA LYS A 44 18.05 11.41 -14.41
C LYS A 44 16.76 11.32 -15.24
N LEU A 45 15.78 12.17 -14.93
CA LEU A 45 14.56 12.24 -15.72
C LEU A 45 14.93 12.62 -17.17
N PRO A 46 14.44 11.88 -18.19
CA PRO A 46 14.67 12.23 -19.59
C PRO A 46 14.12 13.62 -19.92
N GLU A 47 14.82 14.36 -20.79
CA GLU A 47 14.52 15.77 -21.08
C GLU A 47 13.20 15.98 -21.85
N ASN A 48 12.71 14.93 -22.51
CA ASN A 48 11.45 14.91 -23.23
C ASN A 48 10.22 14.63 -22.35
N VAL A 49 10.39 14.27 -21.08
CA VAL A 49 9.28 13.93 -20.18
C VAL A 49 8.74 15.18 -19.49
N LYS A 50 7.43 15.39 -19.55
CA LYS A 50 6.78 16.48 -18.82
C LYS A 50 7.00 16.33 -17.32
N CYS A 51 7.54 17.37 -16.69
CA CYS A 51 7.83 17.37 -15.27
C CYS A 51 7.40 18.66 -14.59
N LYS A 52 7.26 18.59 -13.26
CA LYS A 52 6.99 19.73 -12.40
C LYS A 52 8.09 19.87 -11.38
N GLU A 53 8.56 21.09 -11.23
CA GLU A 53 9.58 21.47 -10.24
C GLU A 53 8.90 21.93 -8.96
N PHE A 54 9.40 21.43 -7.84
CA PHE A 54 8.94 21.80 -6.51
C PHE A 54 10.12 22.29 -5.69
N GLU A 55 9.99 23.49 -5.14
CA GLU A 55 10.86 23.94 -4.07
C GLU A 55 10.56 23.12 -2.81
N VAL A 56 11.59 22.51 -2.24
CA VAL A 56 11.45 21.69 -1.04
C VAL A 56 11.60 22.57 0.19
N SER A 57 10.47 22.90 0.83
CA SER A 57 10.41 23.58 2.12
C SER A 57 9.38 22.90 3.04
N PRO A 58 9.49 23.06 4.37
CA PRO A 58 8.48 22.53 5.30
C PRO A 58 7.06 23.01 5.01
N ASP A 59 6.90 24.27 4.56
CA ASP A 59 5.61 24.89 4.29
C ASP A 59 4.97 24.39 2.99
N ASN A 60 5.80 23.92 2.05
CA ASN A 60 5.38 23.37 0.77
C ASN A 60 5.16 21.84 0.79
N ILE A 61 5.15 21.21 1.97
CA ILE A 61 4.94 19.76 2.11
C ILE A 61 3.66 19.49 2.90
N LEU A 62 2.81 18.63 2.34
CA LEU A 62 1.69 18.02 3.05
C LEU A 62 2.09 16.60 3.45
N CYS A 63 2.40 16.44 4.74
CA CYS A 63 2.71 15.15 5.33
C CYS A 63 1.42 14.40 5.65
N PHE A 64 1.23 13.21 5.10
CA PHE A 64 0.10 12.34 5.44
C PHE A 64 0.56 10.99 6.00
N SER A 65 -0.22 10.44 6.92
CA SER A 65 0.03 9.15 7.56
C SER A 65 -1.21 8.67 8.32
N GLY A 66 -1.23 7.39 8.68
CA GLY A 66 -2.28 6.80 9.51
C GLY A 66 -3.51 6.35 8.71
N PHE A 67 -4.17 5.29 9.18
CA PHE A 67 -5.22 4.59 8.44
C PHE A 67 -6.48 5.42 8.16
N GLN A 68 -6.72 6.48 8.93
CA GLN A 68 -7.89 7.35 8.74
C GLN A 68 -7.65 8.46 7.73
N ASN A 69 -6.41 8.64 7.24
CA ASN A 69 -6.11 9.71 6.31
C ASN A 69 -6.48 9.28 4.89
N VAL A 70 -7.27 10.11 4.19
CA VAL A 70 -7.79 9.87 2.84
C VAL A 70 -6.72 9.54 1.78
N PHE A 71 -5.48 10.02 1.96
CA PHE A 71 -4.35 9.71 1.08
C PHE A 71 -3.68 8.36 1.38
N THR A 72 -4.07 7.64 2.42
CA THR A 72 -3.50 6.30 2.68
C THR A 72 -4.26 5.22 1.96
N ALA A 73 -3.54 4.16 1.55
CA ALA A 73 -4.15 3.00 0.90
C ALA A 73 -5.11 2.24 1.83
N GLN A 74 -4.97 2.40 3.14
CA GLN A 74 -5.78 1.76 4.18
C GLN A 74 -7.01 2.57 4.59
N HIS A 75 -7.17 3.78 4.05
CA HIS A 75 -8.36 4.58 4.28
C HIS A 75 -9.63 3.79 3.97
N ASP A 76 -10.55 3.78 4.93
CA ASP A 76 -11.79 3.02 4.88
C ASP A 76 -12.74 3.62 3.85
N PHE A 77 -12.69 3.12 2.62
CA PHE A 77 -13.53 3.55 1.51
C PHE A 77 -13.65 2.41 0.50
N GLN A 78 -14.86 1.89 0.37
CA GLN A 78 -15.17 0.83 -0.58
C GLN A 78 -15.03 1.34 -2.01
N LEU A 79 -14.36 0.56 -2.86
CA LEU A 79 -14.14 0.90 -4.25
C LEU A 79 -14.43 -0.29 -5.16
N GLU A 80 -14.97 -0.01 -6.33
CA GLU A 80 -15.31 -1.01 -7.33
C GLU A 80 -14.29 -0.98 -8.47
N ILE A 81 -13.71 -2.13 -8.79
CA ILE A 81 -12.81 -2.31 -9.94
C ILE A 81 -13.26 -3.59 -10.65
N ASP A 82 -13.56 -3.47 -11.95
CA ASP A 82 -14.00 -4.56 -12.81
C ASP A 82 -15.22 -5.33 -12.26
N GLY A 83 -16.21 -4.61 -11.72
CA GLY A 83 -17.43 -5.19 -11.15
C GLY A 83 -17.23 -5.89 -9.79
N ARG A 84 -16.04 -5.84 -9.21
CA ARG A 84 -15.75 -6.36 -7.85
C ARG A 84 -15.57 -5.22 -6.86
N VAL A 85 -16.17 -5.35 -5.69
CA VAL A 85 -16.08 -4.36 -4.60
C VAL A 85 -14.96 -4.77 -3.64
N TYR A 86 -14.12 -3.81 -3.27
CA TYR A 86 -13.01 -3.96 -2.33
C TYR A 86 -13.17 -2.96 -1.19
N ASP A 87 -12.94 -3.40 0.05
CA ASP A 87 -12.96 -2.54 1.25
C ASP A 87 -12.14 -1.25 1.16
N ASN A 88 -10.97 -1.30 0.50
CA ASN A 88 -10.09 -0.16 0.29
C ASN A 88 -8.98 -0.50 -0.73
N VAL A 89 -8.14 0.48 -1.05
CA VAL A 89 -7.02 0.34 -2.00
C VAL A 89 -6.05 -0.76 -1.58
N ASN A 90 -5.77 -0.87 -0.28
CA ASN A 90 -4.90 -1.90 0.25
C ASN A 90 -5.51 -3.30 0.13
N HIS A 91 -6.83 -3.47 0.22
CA HIS A 91 -7.48 -4.75 -0.07
C HIS A 91 -7.18 -5.18 -1.51
N PHE A 92 -7.54 -4.36 -2.51
CA PHE A 92 -7.28 -4.65 -3.93
C PHE A 92 -5.81 -5.00 -4.17
N TYR A 93 -4.89 -4.17 -3.66
CA TYR A 93 -3.46 -4.33 -3.86
C TYR A 93 -2.94 -5.66 -3.27
N GLN A 94 -3.34 -6.00 -2.05
CA GLN A 94 -2.89 -7.23 -1.39
C GLN A 94 -3.51 -8.47 -2.03
N LEU A 95 -4.76 -8.39 -2.51
CA LEU A 95 -5.41 -9.47 -3.26
C LEU A 95 -4.65 -9.74 -4.55
N ALA A 96 -4.45 -8.72 -5.38
CA ALA A 96 -3.70 -8.80 -6.64
C ALA A 96 -2.28 -9.37 -6.42
N LYS A 97 -1.63 -8.98 -5.32
CA LYS A 97 -0.33 -9.51 -4.93
C LYS A 97 -0.36 -11.02 -4.69
N THR A 98 -1.32 -11.49 -3.90
CA THR A 98 -1.43 -12.91 -3.56
C THR A 98 -1.85 -13.75 -4.75
N GLU A 99 -2.75 -13.24 -5.59
CA GLU A 99 -3.19 -13.92 -6.82
C GLU A 99 -2.03 -14.07 -7.80
N ALA A 100 -1.29 -12.99 -8.06
CA ALA A 100 -0.17 -13.02 -9.00
C ALA A 100 1.00 -13.91 -8.54
N LEU A 101 1.31 -13.91 -7.24
CA LEU A 101 2.50 -14.61 -6.73
C LEU A 101 2.24 -16.06 -6.31
N CYS A 102 1.03 -16.37 -5.85
CA CYS A 102 0.69 -17.71 -5.36
C CYS A 102 -0.19 -18.49 -6.34
N GLY A 103 -0.82 -17.83 -7.32
CA GLY A 103 -1.82 -18.44 -8.20
C GLY A 103 -3.13 -18.81 -7.49
N VAL A 104 -3.28 -18.42 -6.22
CA VAL A 104 -4.45 -18.76 -5.39
C VAL A 104 -4.92 -17.54 -4.61
N THR A 105 -6.24 -17.38 -4.58
CA THR A 105 -6.92 -16.38 -3.76
C THR A 105 -7.37 -17.02 -2.46
N SER A 106 -6.93 -16.50 -1.32
CA SER A 106 -7.45 -16.95 -0.03
C SER A 106 -8.87 -16.43 0.18
N LEU A 107 -9.80 -17.31 0.55
CA LEU A 107 -11.16 -16.93 0.96
C LEU A 107 -11.15 -15.84 2.04
N LEU A 108 -10.18 -15.87 2.96
CA LEU A 108 -9.99 -14.82 3.98
C LEU A 108 -9.83 -13.39 3.41
N MET A 109 -9.36 -13.25 2.18
CA MET A 109 -9.27 -11.95 1.51
C MET A 109 -10.61 -11.53 0.92
N VAL A 110 -11.35 -12.46 0.32
CA VAL A 110 -12.56 -12.16 -0.48
C VAL A 110 -13.84 -12.18 0.34
N GLU A 111 -14.01 -13.13 1.25
CA GLU A 111 -15.24 -13.29 2.01
C GLU A 111 -15.45 -12.07 2.89
N GLY A 112 -16.57 -11.35 2.72
CA GLY A 112 -16.96 -10.30 3.65
C GLY A 112 -17.00 -10.85 5.07
N SER A 113 -16.79 -10.00 6.07
CA SER A 113 -16.95 -10.39 7.48
C SER A 113 -18.42 -10.70 7.77
N GLU A 114 -18.95 -11.80 7.25
CA GLU A 114 -20.26 -12.35 7.58
C GLU A 114 -20.17 -12.98 8.97
N GLY A 115 -20.19 -12.13 10.00
CA GLY A 115 -20.07 -12.61 11.38
C GLY A 115 -19.91 -11.47 12.35
N ASP A 116 -21.02 -11.12 13.00
CA ASP A 116 -21.20 -10.10 14.04
C ASP A 116 -20.86 -8.67 13.61
N GLY A 117 -21.84 -7.76 13.79
CA GLY A 117 -21.76 -6.32 13.48
C GLY A 117 -20.69 -5.50 14.24
N ARG A 118 -19.57 -6.12 14.60
CA ARG A 118 -18.32 -5.55 15.13
C ARG A 118 -17.16 -5.78 14.15
N GLY A 119 -17.41 -5.63 12.85
CA GLY A 119 -16.44 -5.88 11.79
C GLY A 119 -15.12 -5.16 12.05
N ARG A 120 -14.12 -5.88 12.57
CA ARG A 120 -12.77 -5.36 12.67
C ARG A 120 -12.26 -5.21 11.24
N ALA A 121 -11.82 -4.01 10.89
CA ALA A 121 -11.11 -3.76 9.65
C ALA A 121 -10.03 -4.83 9.46
N LYS A 122 -10.11 -5.57 8.35
CA LYS A 122 -9.18 -6.67 8.08
C LYS A 122 -7.78 -6.13 7.84
N ASP A 123 -6.79 -6.71 8.50
CA ASP A 123 -5.39 -6.41 8.22
C ASP A 123 -4.90 -7.22 7.01
N TYR A 124 -5.25 -6.71 5.82
CA TYR A 124 -4.85 -7.30 4.54
C TYR A 124 -3.33 -7.43 4.38
N ASN A 125 -2.53 -6.56 5.02
CA ASN A 125 -1.06 -6.68 4.98
C ASN A 125 -0.59 -7.94 5.72
N THR A 126 -1.15 -8.20 6.89
CA THR A 126 -0.83 -9.40 7.68
C THR A 126 -1.34 -10.66 7.00
N LEU A 127 -2.56 -10.63 6.43
CA LEU A 127 -3.11 -11.75 5.66
C LEU A 127 -2.21 -12.10 4.46
N ALA A 128 -1.85 -11.10 3.64
CA ALA A 128 -0.99 -11.34 2.47
C ALA A 128 0.39 -11.88 2.87
N LYS A 129 1.01 -11.32 3.92
CA LYS A 129 2.29 -11.82 4.45
C LYS A 129 2.20 -13.30 4.84
N ASN A 130 1.11 -13.70 5.50
CA ASN A 130 0.90 -15.09 5.90
C ASN A 130 0.73 -16.01 4.68
N ILE A 131 -0.08 -15.61 3.69
CA ILE A 131 -0.31 -16.38 2.46
C ILE A 131 1.01 -16.56 1.68
N LEU A 132 1.78 -15.48 1.49
CA LEU A 132 3.07 -15.54 0.80
C LEU A 132 4.06 -16.46 1.54
N ARG A 133 4.06 -16.42 2.88
CA ARG A 133 4.90 -17.29 3.70
C ARG A 133 4.53 -18.76 3.56
N ILE A 134 3.23 -19.09 3.58
CA ILE A 134 2.73 -20.47 3.41
C ILE A 134 3.11 -21.02 2.03
N ASN A 135 2.98 -20.19 0.99
CA ASN A 135 3.34 -20.53 -0.39
C ASN A 135 4.84 -20.41 -0.69
N LYS A 136 5.68 -20.18 0.32
CA LYS A 136 7.15 -20.08 0.20
C LYS A 136 7.62 -19.03 -0.83
N ILE A 137 6.84 -17.97 -1.03
CA ILE A 137 7.23 -16.87 -1.92
C ILE A 137 8.39 -16.11 -1.29
N SER A 138 9.48 -15.98 -2.05
CA SER A 138 10.67 -15.29 -1.59
C SER A 138 10.42 -13.78 -1.43
N ARG A 139 11.18 -13.15 -0.53
CA ARG A 139 11.12 -11.70 -0.36
C ARG A 139 11.54 -10.96 -1.64
N SER A 140 12.48 -11.52 -2.41
CA SER A 140 12.92 -10.93 -3.68
C SER A 140 11.78 -10.92 -4.71
N ALA A 141 11.07 -12.03 -4.89
CA ALA A 141 9.92 -12.10 -5.80
C ALA A 141 8.82 -11.09 -5.42
N ALA A 142 8.52 -10.98 -4.12
CA ALA A 142 7.55 -9.99 -3.64
C ALA A 142 8.01 -8.54 -3.82
N GLU A 143 9.31 -8.27 -3.76
CA GLU A 143 9.90 -6.94 -4.01
C GLU A 143 9.98 -6.58 -5.49
N GLU A 144 10.23 -7.57 -6.35
CA GLU A 144 10.20 -7.43 -7.81
C GLU A 144 8.79 -7.14 -8.29
N TRP A 145 7.81 -7.94 -7.85
CA TRP A 145 6.39 -7.68 -8.12
C TRP A 145 5.99 -6.28 -7.66
N ARG A 146 6.42 -5.85 -6.45
CA ARG A 146 6.13 -4.50 -5.93
C ARG A 146 6.59 -3.39 -6.88
N ARG A 147 7.69 -3.58 -7.63
CA ARG A 147 8.27 -2.57 -8.53
C ARG A 147 7.72 -2.62 -9.95
N GLY A 148 7.18 -3.76 -10.37
CA GLY A 148 6.51 -3.95 -11.66
C GLY A 148 4.98 -3.96 -11.51
N ALA A 149 4.37 -5.14 -11.65
CA ALA A 149 2.91 -5.32 -11.61
C ALA A 149 2.21 -4.74 -10.36
N GLY A 150 2.89 -4.69 -9.22
CA GLY A 150 2.39 -4.02 -8.02
C GLY A 150 2.23 -2.51 -8.19
N LEU A 151 3.15 -1.84 -8.91
CA LEU A 151 3.01 -0.43 -9.25
C LEU A 151 1.74 -0.19 -10.08
N GLU A 152 1.49 -1.05 -11.07
CA GLU A 152 0.28 -1.00 -11.91
C GLU A 152 -1.00 -1.24 -11.07
N ALA A 153 -1.01 -2.27 -10.22
CA ALA A 153 -2.14 -2.56 -9.33
C ALA A 153 -2.44 -1.40 -8.37
N MET A 154 -1.41 -0.77 -7.80
CA MET A 154 -1.58 0.39 -6.94
C MET A 154 -2.16 1.58 -7.71
N GLN A 155 -1.62 1.90 -8.89
CA GLN A 155 -2.11 3.01 -9.71
C GLN A 155 -3.56 2.81 -10.15
N ARG A 156 -3.93 1.57 -10.53
CA ARG A 156 -5.31 1.22 -10.87
C ARG A 156 -6.26 1.45 -9.71
N ALA A 157 -5.90 1.00 -8.51
CA ALA A 157 -6.74 1.17 -7.33
C ALA A 157 -6.86 2.63 -6.88
N LEU A 158 -5.77 3.40 -6.98
CA LEU A 158 -5.78 4.82 -6.67
C LEU A 158 -6.61 5.62 -7.68
N LEU A 159 -6.51 5.31 -8.97
CA LEU A 159 -7.33 5.90 -10.02
C LEU A 159 -8.81 5.64 -9.73
N ALA A 160 -9.20 4.38 -9.50
CA ALA A 160 -10.57 4.02 -9.16
C ALA A 160 -11.07 4.76 -7.91
N LYS A 161 -10.22 4.87 -6.87
CA LYS A 161 -10.56 5.64 -5.67
C LYS A 161 -10.78 7.13 -5.99
N VAL A 162 -9.94 7.76 -6.82
CA VAL A 162 -10.13 9.17 -7.22
C VAL A 162 -11.38 9.38 -8.08
N GLU A 163 -11.78 8.39 -8.88
CA GLU A 163 -13.02 8.45 -9.65
C GLU A 163 -14.27 8.30 -8.79
N GLN A 164 -14.19 7.62 -7.64
CA GLN A 164 -15.35 7.25 -6.83
C GLN A 164 -15.46 8.02 -5.50
N CYS A 165 -14.34 8.53 -4.95
CA CYS A 165 -14.27 9.17 -3.64
C CYS A 165 -14.20 10.69 -3.77
N GLU A 166 -15.30 11.38 -3.47
CA GLU A 166 -15.37 12.84 -3.50
C GLU A 166 -14.42 13.49 -2.49
N GLU A 167 -14.31 12.93 -1.28
CA GLU A 167 -13.39 13.42 -0.24
C GLU A 167 -11.94 13.42 -0.71
N LEU A 168 -11.49 12.36 -1.40
CA LEU A 168 -10.14 12.29 -1.95
C LEU A 168 -9.93 13.32 -3.05
N ARG A 169 -10.92 13.54 -3.92
CA ARG A 169 -10.84 14.55 -4.98
C ARG A 169 -10.69 15.95 -4.37
N GLN A 170 -11.50 16.26 -3.37
CA GLN A 170 -11.43 17.53 -2.67
C GLN A 170 -10.08 17.71 -1.98
N ALA A 171 -9.61 16.70 -1.25
CA ALA A 171 -8.30 16.75 -0.59
C ALA A 171 -7.14 16.93 -1.59
N LEU A 172 -7.20 16.29 -2.77
CA LEU A 172 -6.22 16.49 -3.84
C LEU A 172 -6.23 17.94 -4.34
N LEU A 173 -7.40 18.53 -4.59
CA LEU A 173 -7.50 19.92 -5.03
C LEU A 173 -7.03 20.90 -3.94
N ASP A 174 -7.43 20.70 -2.69
CA ASP A 174 -7.07 21.52 -1.53
C ASP A 174 -5.58 21.47 -1.20
N SER A 175 -4.89 20.38 -1.54
CA SER A 175 -3.44 20.27 -1.39
C SER A 175 -2.65 21.21 -2.32
N ASP A 176 -3.33 21.82 -3.28
CA ASP A 176 -2.82 22.77 -4.25
C ASP A 176 -1.48 22.39 -4.93
N GLN A 177 -0.41 23.16 -4.72
CA GLN A 177 0.93 22.91 -5.27
C GLN A 177 1.85 22.20 -4.29
N LYS A 178 1.34 21.76 -3.13
CA LYS A 178 2.18 21.12 -2.11
C LYS A 178 2.66 19.76 -2.57
N LEU A 179 3.86 19.40 -2.11
CA LEU A 179 4.41 18.06 -2.19
C LEU A 179 3.64 17.13 -1.23
N LEU A 180 2.96 16.13 -1.78
CA LEU A 180 2.27 15.11 -1.00
C LEU A 180 3.27 14.04 -0.56
N VAL A 181 3.48 13.86 0.75
CA VAL A 181 4.48 12.89 1.26
C VAL A 181 3.91 11.95 2.31
N HIS A 182 3.92 10.65 1.98
CA HIS A 182 3.50 9.59 2.89
C HIS A 182 4.60 9.32 3.94
N CYS A 183 4.32 9.66 5.19
CA CYS A 183 5.22 9.50 6.32
C CYS A 183 5.04 8.13 6.99
N PHE A 184 5.68 7.10 6.45
CA PHE A 184 5.65 5.76 7.05
C PHE A 184 7.04 5.10 7.07
N GLY A 185 7.55 4.81 8.26
CA GLY A 185 8.89 4.25 8.47
C GLY A 185 9.08 2.79 8.03
N GLY A 186 8.01 2.10 7.65
CA GLY A 186 8.05 0.69 7.25
C GLY A 186 8.12 0.45 5.75
N ASP A 187 8.05 1.50 4.92
CA ASP A 187 8.04 1.39 3.46
C ASP A 187 8.96 2.44 2.82
N ASP A 188 9.90 1.96 2.03
CA ASP A 188 10.90 2.77 1.33
C ASP A 188 10.58 3.03 -0.15
N PHE A 189 9.49 2.43 -0.63
CA PHE A 189 9.05 2.57 -2.01
C PHE A 189 7.84 3.50 -2.09
N TYR A 190 6.69 3.10 -1.54
CA TYR A 190 5.50 3.93 -1.59
C TYR A 190 5.51 5.08 -0.55
N ALA A 191 6.36 5.00 0.48
CA ALA A 191 6.48 6.02 1.52
C ALA A 191 7.90 6.60 1.62
N SER A 192 8.07 7.57 2.52
CA SER A 192 9.33 8.26 2.78
C SER A 192 10.31 7.47 3.66
N ALA A 193 9.95 6.26 4.10
CA ALA A 193 10.67 5.47 5.11
C ALA A 193 11.02 6.22 6.41
N CYS A 194 10.32 7.32 6.71
CA CYS A 194 10.54 8.11 7.92
C CYS A 194 9.23 8.70 8.46
N ASN A 195 9.29 9.26 9.67
CA ASN A 195 8.15 9.93 10.28
C ASN A 195 8.11 11.41 9.89
N ASN A 196 6.99 12.08 10.18
CA ASN A 196 6.79 13.49 9.83
C ASN A 196 7.92 14.39 10.37
N LYS A 197 8.33 14.22 11.63
CA LYS A 197 9.44 15.00 12.22
C LYS A 197 10.72 14.91 11.39
N TYR A 198 11.17 13.70 11.06
CA TYR A 198 12.38 13.52 10.26
C TYR A 198 12.24 14.12 8.86
N LEU A 199 11.05 14.00 8.26
CA LEU A 199 10.80 14.55 6.93
C LEU A 199 10.88 16.08 6.93
N LEU A 200 10.33 16.75 7.95
CA LEU A 200 10.42 18.21 8.07
C LEU A 200 11.85 18.68 8.37
N ASP A 201 12.64 17.91 9.12
CA ASP A 201 14.07 18.17 9.31
C ASP A 201 14.82 18.07 7.97
N TRP A 202 14.53 17.04 7.18
CA TRP A 202 15.07 16.88 5.82
C TRP A 202 14.66 18.03 4.90
N ALA A 203 13.39 18.44 4.93
CA ALA A 203 12.88 19.54 4.12
C ALA A 203 13.55 20.88 4.47
N ARG A 204 13.78 21.15 5.76
CA ARG A 204 14.55 22.32 6.21
C ARG A 204 15.96 22.31 5.64
N SER A 205 16.64 21.17 5.72
CA SER A 205 17.99 21.01 5.15
C SER A 205 18.02 21.19 3.63
N MET A 206 16.97 20.78 2.91
CA MET A 206 16.85 20.98 1.47
C MET A 206 16.59 22.45 1.13
N SER A 207 15.70 23.11 1.87
CA SER A 207 15.37 24.53 1.69
C SER A 207 16.61 25.43 1.84
N THR A 208 17.45 25.19 2.86
CA THR A 208 18.72 25.93 3.04
C THR A 208 19.64 25.80 1.82
N ASN A 209 19.58 24.67 1.10
CA ASN A 209 20.38 24.41 -0.09
C ASN A 209 19.65 24.74 -1.41
N LYS A 210 18.51 25.44 -1.37
CA LYS A 210 17.64 25.72 -2.54
C LYS A 210 17.30 24.45 -3.32
N GLY A 211 17.04 23.36 -2.61
CA GLY A 211 16.76 22.06 -3.20
C GLY A 211 15.47 22.07 -4.01
N ILE A 212 15.59 21.77 -5.31
CA ILE A 212 14.46 21.58 -6.22
C ILE A 212 14.32 20.09 -6.52
N ILE A 213 13.08 19.59 -6.45
CA ILE A 213 12.73 18.24 -6.87
C ILE A 213 11.92 18.30 -8.16
N LYS A 214 12.31 17.49 -9.15
CA LYS A 214 11.55 17.27 -10.39
C LYS A 214 10.70 16.01 -10.25
N ILE A 215 9.42 16.11 -10.58
CA ILE A 215 8.47 14.98 -10.54
C ILE A 215 7.87 14.81 -11.94
N PRO A 216 7.86 13.58 -12.50
CA PRO A 216 7.19 13.31 -13.77
C PRO A 216 5.67 13.51 -13.63
N LEU A 217 5.07 14.22 -14.59
CA LEU A 217 3.64 14.52 -14.57
C LEU A 217 2.77 13.51 -15.33
N GLU A 218 3.37 12.65 -16.14
CA GLU A 218 2.66 11.70 -16.97
C GLU A 218 2.19 10.49 -16.16
N PHE A 219 0.89 10.23 -16.22
CA PHE A 219 0.26 9.04 -15.67
C PHE A 219 -0.04 8.03 -16.79
N PRO A 220 0.15 6.72 -16.56
CA PRO A 220 0.68 6.10 -15.35
C PRO A 220 2.20 6.27 -15.22
N LEU A 221 2.70 6.32 -13.98
CA LEU A 221 4.11 6.20 -13.67
C LEU A 221 4.60 4.79 -14.01
N THR A 222 5.49 4.69 -14.99
CA THR A 222 6.06 3.40 -15.43
C THR A 222 7.16 2.91 -14.49
N SER A 223 7.49 1.62 -14.58
CA SER A 223 8.61 0.99 -13.86
C SER A 223 9.97 1.61 -14.19
N GLU A 224 10.11 2.28 -15.33
CA GLU A 224 11.31 3.03 -15.72
C GLU A 224 11.30 4.43 -15.13
N MET A 225 10.17 5.14 -15.24
CA MET A 225 10.01 6.51 -14.72
C MET A 225 10.11 6.55 -13.19
N VAL A 226 9.70 5.50 -12.48
CA VAL A 226 9.82 5.42 -11.02
C VAL A 226 11.28 5.50 -10.53
N LEU A 227 12.25 5.11 -11.38
CA LEU A 227 13.68 5.25 -11.06
C LEU A 227 14.13 6.71 -11.07
N SER A 228 13.39 7.58 -11.76
CA SER A 228 13.62 9.03 -11.80
C SER A 228 12.96 9.79 -10.65
N VAL A 229 12.16 9.10 -9.82
CA VAL A 229 11.60 9.70 -8.60
C VAL A 229 12.71 9.79 -7.54
N PRO A 230 13.06 11.00 -7.06
CA PRO A 230 14.11 11.18 -6.07
C PRO A 230 13.67 10.66 -4.69
N LYS A 231 14.62 10.63 -3.74
CA LYS A 231 14.31 10.31 -2.35
C LYS A 231 13.64 11.49 -1.66
N PHE A 232 12.57 11.19 -0.92
CA PHE A 232 11.92 12.06 0.04
C PHE A 232 12.28 11.55 1.43
N GLY A 233 13.30 12.14 2.04
CA GLY A 233 13.89 11.62 3.28
C GLY A 233 14.67 10.31 3.03
N LEU A 234 14.09 9.17 3.42
CA LEU A 234 14.77 7.86 3.34
C LEU A 234 14.20 6.92 2.26
N GLY A 235 13.05 7.26 1.67
CA GLY A 235 12.33 6.44 0.68
C GLY A 235 11.91 7.27 -0.54
N ARG A 236 11.29 6.61 -1.55
CA ARG A 236 10.90 7.28 -2.81
C ARG A 236 9.55 8.00 -2.77
N ASN A 237 8.68 7.70 -1.80
CA ASN A 237 7.35 8.32 -1.74
C ASN A 237 6.55 8.19 -3.05
N VAL A 238 6.59 7.01 -3.70
CA VAL A 238 5.91 6.77 -4.98
C VAL A 238 4.40 7.03 -4.88
N LEU A 239 3.77 6.74 -3.74
CA LEU A 239 2.36 7.01 -3.51
C LEU A 239 2.02 8.50 -3.65
N GLY A 240 2.84 9.36 -3.03
CA GLY A 240 2.68 10.81 -3.14
C GLY A 240 2.84 11.30 -4.58
N VAL A 241 3.79 10.74 -5.33
CA VAL A 241 3.98 11.04 -6.76
C VAL A 241 2.76 10.68 -7.59
N ILE A 242 2.19 9.48 -7.41
CA ILE A 242 0.98 9.06 -8.11
C ILE A 242 -0.16 10.03 -7.81
N TYR A 243 -0.36 10.42 -6.55
CA TYR A 243 -1.38 11.42 -6.20
C TYR A 243 -1.14 12.78 -6.84
N MET A 244 0.11 13.23 -6.95
CA MET A 244 0.43 14.48 -7.64
C MET A 244 0.11 14.41 -9.14
N GLN A 245 0.34 13.26 -9.79
CA GLN A 245 -0.08 13.04 -11.19
C GLN A 245 -1.61 13.03 -11.33
N LEU A 246 -2.31 12.29 -10.46
CA LEU A 246 -3.77 12.24 -10.44
C LEU A 246 -4.39 13.62 -10.14
N ARG A 247 -3.77 14.43 -9.28
CA ARG A 247 -4.17 15.82 -9.01
C ARG A 247 -4.10 16.70 -10.26
N GLU A 248 -3.05 16.58 -11.06
CA GLU A 248 -2.95 17.34 -12.31
C GLU A 248 -3.98 16.86 -13.35
N MET A 249 -4.21 15.54 -13.46
CA MET A 249 -5.28 15.02 -14.33
C MET A 249 -6.67 15.51 -13.89
N LEU A 250 -6.91 15.58 -12.58
CA LEU A 250 -8.16 16.10 -12.00
C LEU A 250 -8.37 17.58 -12.35
N ARG A 251 -7.32 18.41 -12.21
CA ARG A 251 -7.35 19.83 -12.56
C ARG A 251 -7.61 20.09 -14.04
N ASN A 252 -7.05 19.23 -14.90
CA ASN A 252 -7.24 19.33 -16.34
C ASN A 252 -8.60 18.77 -16.80
N GLY A 253 -9.48 18.35 -15.89
CA GLY A 253 -10.80 17.81 -16.23
C GLY A 253 -10.77 16.43 -16.90
N VAL A 254 -9.64 15.72 -16.83
CA VAL A 254 -9.45 14.41 -17.49
C VAL A 254 -10.05 13.26 -16.68
N LEU A 255 -10.18 13.42 -15.36
CA LEU A 255 -10.70 12.38 -14.47
C LEU A 255 -12.20 12.57 -14.19
N PRO A 256 -13.09 11.76 -14.80
CA PRO A 256 -14.52 11.83 -14.51
C PRO A 256 -14.80 11.43 -13.06
N PHE A 257 -15.88 11.98 -12.50
CA PHE A 257 -16.44 11.48 -11.25
C PHE A 257 -17.49 10.43 -11.58
N LYS A 258 -17.31 9.21 -11.08
CA LYS A 258 -18.19 8.06 -11.31
C LYS A 258 -19.19 7.83 -10.16
N GLY A 259 -19.05 8.59 -9.06
CA GLY A 259 -19.84 8.40 -7.85
C GLY A 259 -19.33 7.25 -6.96
N PRO A 260 -19.81 7.17 -5.72
CA PRO A 260 -19.49 6.05 -4.83
C PRO A 260 -20.11 4.76 -5.36
N THR A 261 -19.54 3.62 -4.97
CA THR A 261 -20.10 2.31 -5.32
C THR A 261 -21.52 2.15 -4.78
N CYS A 262 -22.50 1.96 -5.65
CA CYS A 262 -23.86 1.62 -5.24
C CYS A 262 -23.88 0.16 -4.76
N LYS A 263 -24.03 -0.07 -3.44
CA LYS A 263 -24.32 -1.41 -2.92
C LYS A 263 -25.64 -1.89 -3.51
N VAL A 264 -25.60 -2.88 -4.39
CA VAL A 264 -26.74 -3.77 -4.59
C VAL A 264 -26.66 -4.80 -3.48
N SER A 265 -27.47 -4.62 -2.44
CA SER A 265 -27.78 -5.66 -1.47
C SER A 265 -28.59 -6.77 -2.16
N HIS A 266 -27.95 -7.62 -2.95
CA HIS A 266 -28.51 -8.90 -3.36
C HIS A 266 -27.88 -10.03 -2.56
N LEU A 267 -28.37 -10.18 -1.32
CA LEU A 267 -28.58 -11.50 -0.75
C LEU A 267 -29.67 -12.17 -1.59
N SER A 268 -29.30 -12.78 -2.72
CA SER A 268 -30.13 -13.82 -3.30
C SER A 268 -29.86 -15.10 -2.52
N HIS A 269 -30.74 -15.36 -1.55
CA HIS A 269 -30.98 -16.70 -1.02
C HIS A 269 -31.28 -17.64 -2.19
N PHE A 270 -30.26 -18.32 -2.75
CA PHE A 270 -30.49 -19.55 -3.50
C PHE A 270 -30.55 -20.69 -2.49
N LYS A 271 -31.76 -20.91 -1.94
CA LYS A 271 -32.13 -22.22 -1.40
C LYS A 271 -32.21 -23.19 -2.58
N PHE A 272 -31.15 -23.94 -2.84
CA PHE A 272 -31.27 -25.21 -3.56
C PHE A 272 -31.75 -26.27 -2.56
N SER A 273 -33.07 -26.47 -2.49
CA SER A 273 -33.60 -27.77 -2.09
C SER A 273 -33.59 -28.65 -3.33
N ASN A 274 -32.63 -29.55 -3.43
CA ASN A 274 -32.79 -30.77 -4.21
C ASN A 274 -31.97 -31.87 -3.52
N GLY A 275 -32.65 -32.96 -3.23
CA GLY A 275 -32.14 -34.06 -2.44
C GLY A 275 -31.00 -34.81 -3.12
N LEU A 276 -30.30 -35.56 -2.29
CA LEU A 276 -29.42 -36.69 -2.63
C LEU A 276 -28.16 -36.34 -3.44
N GLY A 277 -26.99 -36.49 -2.79
CA GLY A 277 -25.75 -36.86 -3.48
C GLY A 277 -24.61 -35.85 -3.39
N THR A 278 -23.70 -36.09 -2.46
CA THR A 278 -22.23 -35.95 -2.55
C THR A 278 -21.66 -34.80 -3.40
N ILE A 279 -21.15 -33.74 -2.77
CA ILE A 279 -20.40 -32.65 -3.43
C ILE A 279 -18.89 -32.93 -3.31
N HIS A 280 -18.25 -33.24 -4.44
CA HIS A 280 -16.83 -33.03 -4.66
C HIS A 280 -16.62 -31.62 -5.23
N TYR A 281 -15.86 -30.76 -4.55
CA TYR A 281 -15.50 -29.44 -5.05
C TYR A 281 -14.38 -29.57 -6.09
N ALA A 282 -14.70 -29.27 -7.35
CA ALA A 282 -13.73 -28.94 -8.39
C ALA A 282 -14.16 -27.60 -9.01
N THR A 283 -13.35 -26.56 -8.81
CA THR A 283 -13.53 -25.24 -9.42
C THR A 283 -13.08 -25.29 -10.87
N ILE A 284 -14.02 -25.11 -11.81
CA ILE A 284 -13.76 -24.90 -13.23
C ILE A 284 -13.64 -23.38 -13.47
N ILE A 285 -12.53 -22.98 -14.10
CA ILE A 285 -12.30 -21.66 -14.67
C ILE A 285 -12.94 -21.63 -16.06
N ILE A 286 -13.76 -20.62 -16.36
CA ILE A 286 -14.14 -20.29 -17.74
C ILE A 286 -13.62 -18.88 -18.01
N MET A 287 -12.67 -18.79 -18.96
CA MET A 287 -12.27 -17.56 -19.64
C MET A 287 -13.21 -17.34 -20.83
N ASN A 288 -13.57 -16.08 -21.06
CA ASN A 288 -13.75 -15.51 -22.40
C ASN A 288 -12.77 -14.36 -22.53
#